data_AF-A0A0G3XFZ6-F1
#
_entry.id   AF-A0A0G3XFZ6-F1
#
_cell.length_a   1.000
_cell.length_b   1.000
_cell.length_c   1.000
_cell.angle_alpha   90.00
_cell.angle_beta   90.00
_cell.angle_gamma   90.00
#
_symmetry.space_group_name_H-M   'P 1'
#
loop_
_entity.id
_entity.type
_entity.pdbx_description
1 polymer ?
#
loop_
_entity_poly.entity_id
_entity_poly.type
_entity_poly.pdbx_seq_one_letter_code
_entity_poly.pdbx_strand_id
1 'polypeptide(L)' 'MTIDIPNDELILDAELASRWGVTTRTLARYSNQPNGLPYWMVGGRKYRAVRASAEWLASRERKPNARRAVR' A
#
# COMPACT_ATOMS: atom_id res chain seq x y z
N MET A 1 -12.61 11.44 -2.72
CA MET A 1 -13.71 10.78 -3.46
C MET A 1 -13.44 9.31 -3.32
N THR A 2 -14.39 8.59 -2.74
CA THR A 2 -14.26 7.16 -2.42
C THR A 2 -15.24 6.40 -3.28
N ILE A 3 -14.82 5.26 -3.82
CA ILE A 3 -15.69 4.35 -4.56
C ILE A 3 -15.84 3.10 -3.71
N ASP A 4 -17.07 2.80 -3.31
CA ASP A 4 -17.37 1.58 -2.57
C ASP A 4 -17.50 0.41 -3.56
N ILE A 5 -16.73 -0.65 -3.35
CA ILE A 5 -16.79 -1.88 -4.12
C ILE A 5 -17.17 -2.99 -3.13
N PRO A 6 -17.92 -4.03 -3.54
CA PRO A 6 -18.22 -5.13 -2.64
C PRO A 6 -16.93 -5.65 -1.98
N ASN A 7 -16.86 -5.52 -0.65
CA ASN A 7 -15.77 -6.02 0.21
C ASN A 7 -14.46 -5.20 0.23
N ASP A 8 -14.39 -3.99 -0.36
CA ASP A 8 -13.23 -3.10 -0.21
C ASP A 8 -13.55 -1.62 -0.49
N GLU A 9 -12.80 -0.73 0.16
CA GLU A 9 -12.90 0.72 -0.03
C GLU A 9 -11.82 1.18 -1.01
N LEU A 10 -12.21 1.86 -2.10
CA LEU A 10 -11.26 2.51 -3.00
C LEU A 10 -11.02 3.96 -2.60
N ILE A 11 -9.82 4.23 -2.12
CA ILE A 11 -9.38 5.59 -1.81
C ILE A 11 -8.34 6.09 -2.82
N LEU A 12 -8.20 7.40 -2.94
CA LEU A 12 -7.20 8.01 -3.80
C LEU A 12 -5.78 7.73 -3.30
N ASP A 13 -4.82 7.68 -4.22
CA ASP A 13 -3.39 7.47 -3.89
C ASP A 13 -2.87 8.51 -2.88
N ALA A 14 -3.30 9.77 -2.99
CA ALA A 14 -2.96 10.83 -2.04
C ALA A 14 -3.51 10.59 -0.64
N GLU A 15 -4.70 10.00 -0.55
CA GLU A 15 -5.37 9.72 0.72
C GLU A 15 -4.74 8.52 1.43
N LEU A 16 -4.41 7.45 0.68
CA LEU A 16 -3.63 6.33 1.20
C LEU A 16 -2.26 6.78 1.69
N ALA A 17 -1.58 7.65 0.93
CA ALA A 17 -0.27 8.19 1.29
C ALA A 17 -0.34 8.93 2.64
N SER A 18 -1.34 9.79 2.82
CA SER A 18 -1.58 10.50 4.08
C SER A 18 -1.88 9.52 5.23
N ARG A 19 -2.72 8.52 5.00
CA ARG A 19 -3.11 7.52 6.02
C ARG A 19 -1.93 6.69 6.51
N TRP A 20 -0.99 6.37 5.63
CA TRP A 20 0.21 5.59 5.95
C TRP A 20 1.40 6.46 6.38
N GLY A 21 1.27 7.80 6.35
CA GLY A 21 2.37 8.71 6.68
C GLY A 21 3.53 8.64 5.67
N VAL A 22 3.24 8.36 4.39
CA VAL A 22 4.24 8.26 3.31
C VAL A 22 3.94 9.24 2.19
N THR A 23 4.89 9.43 1.27
CA THR A 23 4.67 10.25 0.08
C THR A 23 4.01 9.45 -1.05
N THR A 24 3.29 10.14 -1.95
CA THR A 24 2.78 9.52 -3.19
C THR A 24 3.89 8.94 -4.06
N ARG A 25 5.09 9.54 -4.03
CA ARG A 25 6.28 8.99 -4.70
C ARG A 25 6.69 7.63 -4.11
N THR A 26 6.54 7.44 -2.80
CA THR A 26 6.76 6.14 -2.14
C THR A 26 5.76 5.10 -2.66
N LEU A 27 4.47 5.44 -2.75
CA LEU A 27 3.45 4.54 -3.31
C LEU A 27 3.70 4.20 -4.78
N ALA A 28 4.14 5.18 -5.59
CA ALA A 28 4.55 4.96 -6.97
C ALA A 28 5.73 3.97 -7.05
N ARG A 29 6.76 4.15 -6.22
CA ARG A 29 7.89 3.20 -6.11
C ARG A 29 7.43 1.81 -5.69
N TYR A 30 6.48 1.71 -4.77
CA TYR A 30 5.91 0.43 -4.34
C TYR A 30 5.14 -0.27 -5.45
N SER A 31 4.44 0.49 -6.29
CA SER A 31 3.69 -0.04 -7.44
C SER A 31 4.61 -0.56 -8.54
N ASN A 32 5.75 0.09 -8.74
CA ASN A 32 6.72 -0.26 -9.79
C ASN A 32 7.61 -1.46 -9.44
N GLN A 33 7.44 -2.06 -8.26
CA GLN A 33 8.18 -3.27 -7.89
C GLN A 33 7.52 -4.53 -8.48
N PRO A 34 8.26 -5.63 -8.66
CA PRO A 34 7.67 -6.94 -8.94
C PRO A 34 6.67 -7.30 -7.83
N ASN A 35 5.46 -7.74 -8.21
CA ASN A 35 4.34 -7.92 -7.29
C ASN A 35 4.14 -6.68 -6.39
N GLY A 36 4.18 -5.51 -7.02
CA GLY A 36 4.09 -4.20 -6.38
C GLY A 36 2.70 -3.90 -5.84
N LEU A 37 2.58 -2.76 -5.18
CA LEU A 37 1.33 -2.32 -4.55
C LEU A 37 0.22 -2.22 -5.61
N PRO A 38 -0.92 -2.92 -5.46
CA PRO A 38 -2.01 -2.90 -6.44
C PRO A 38 -2.67 -1.53 -6.52
N TYR A 39 -3.19 -1.18 -7.71
CA TYR A 39 -3.99 0.02 -7.94
C TYR A 39 -5.00 -0.19 -9.06
N TRP A 40 -6.04 0.63 -9.05
CA TRP A 40 -6.93 0.84 -10.18
C TRP A 40 -6.75 2.22 -10.76
N MET A 41 -6.95 2.32 -12.07
CA MET A 41 -6.99 3.59 -12.77
C MET A 41 -8.45 3.90 -13.10
N VAL A 42 -9.00 4.97 -12.55
CA VAL A 42 -10.38 5.41 -12.80
C VAL A 42 -10.37 6.89 -13.14
N GLY A 43 -10.83 7.24 -14.34
CA GLY A 43 -10.86 8.64 -14.81
C GLY A 43 -9.50 9.34 -14.76
N GLY A 44 -8.41 8.63 -15.08
CA GLY A 44 -7.04 9.17 -15.05
C GLY A 44 -6.44 9.33 -13.65
N ARG A 45 -7.13 8.91 -12.58
CA ARG A 45 -6.64 8.94 -11.20
C ARG A 45 -6.36 7.53 -10.69
N LYS A 46 -5.34 7.40 -9.84
CA LYS A 46 -5.01 6.13 -9.17
C LYS A 46 -5.82 5.99 -7.89
N TYR A 47 -6.52 4.87 -7.79
CA TYR A 47 -7.25 4.42 -6.62
C TYR A 47 -6.61 3.16 -6.05
N ARG A 48 -6.72 3.00 -4.74
CA ARG A 48 -6.13 1.90 -3.97
C ARG A 48 -7.19 1.27 -3.12
N ALA A 49 -7.26 -0.06 -3.17
CA ALA A 49 -8.03 -0.87 -2.23
C ALA A 49 -7.37 -0.74 -0.87
N VAL A 50 -8.10 -0.31 0.14
CA VAL A 50 -7.57 -0.23 1.50
C VAL A 50 -7.13 -1.62 1.98
N ARG A 51 -7.98 -2.64 1.78
CA ARG A 51 -7.68 -3.99 2.27
C ARG A 51 -6.52 -4.63 1.53
N ALA A 52 -6.57 -4.67 0.18
CA ALA A 52 -5.49 -5.26 -0.60
C ALA A 52 -4.14 -4.54 -0.39
N SER A 53 -4.16 -3.22 -0.19
CA SER A 53 -2.95 -2.45 0.13
C SER A 53 -2.38 -2.83 1.50
N ALA A 54 -3.25 -3.02 2.51
CA ALA A 54 -2.84 -3.44 3.84
C ALA A 54 -2.27 -4.87 3.83
N GLU A 55 -2.91 -5.81 3.13
CA GLU A 55 -2.42 -7.19 2.96
C GLU A 55 -1.04 -7.21 2.28
N TRP A 56 -0.87 -6.42 1.23
CA TRP A 56 0.40 -6.28 0.55
C TRP A 56 1.48 -5.73 1.48
N LEU A 57 1.15 -4.74 2.32
CA LEU A 57 2.10 -4.18 3.28
C LEU A 57 2.48 -5.19 4.36
N ALA A 58 1.51 -5.94 4.89
CA ALA A 58 1.71 -7.01 5.85
C ALA A 58 2.60 -8.13 5.28
N SER A 59 2.44 -8.48 4.00
CA SER A 59 3.30 -9.47 3.32
C SER A 59 4.79 -9.07 3.27
N ARG A 60 5.06 -7.77 3.44
CA ARG A 60 6.40 -7.17 3.40
C ARG A 60 6.95 -6.82 4.77
N GLU A 61 6.24 -7.17 5.83
CA GLU A 61 6.71 -6.98 7.20
C GLU A 61 8.05 -7.72 7.36
N ARG A 62 9.10 -6.96 7.67
CA ARG A 62 10.42 -7.51 7.94
C ARG A 62 10.55 -7.74 9.43
N LYS A 63 10.94 -8.96 9.81
CA LYS A 63 11.31 -9.26 11.19
C LYS A 63 12.68 -8.61 11.49
N PRO A 64 12.85 -7.99 12.67
CA PRO A 64 14.16 -7.55 13.11
C PRO A 64 15.16 -8.71 13.06
N ASN A 65 16.40 -8.44 12.62
CA ASN A 65 17.45 -9.45 12.67
C ASN A 65 17.60 -9.95 14.11
N ALA A 66 17.63 -11.28 14.29
CA ALA A 66 17.84 -11.89 15.59
C ALA A 66 19.14 -11.32 16.19
N ARG A 67 19.02 -10.70 17.38
CA ARG A 67 20.19 -10.17 18.08
C ARG A 67 21.08 -11.36 18.43
N ARG A 68 22.36 -11.30 18.08
CA ARG A 68 23.32 -12.36 18.40
C ARG A 68 23.28 -12.57 19.92
N ALA A 69 22.81 -13.73 20.37
CA ALA A 69 22.86 -14.09 21.77
C ALA A 69 24.34 -14.10 22.18
N VAL A 70 24.71 -13.23 23.12
CA VAL A 70 26.00 -13.33 23.80
C VAL A 70 25.94 -14.62 24.59
N ARG A 71 26.75 -15.62 24.20
CA ARG A 71 27.00 -16.82 25.00
C ARG A 71 28.05 -16.51 26.05
#